data_AF-A0AA96PKL7-F1
#
_entry.id   AF-A0AA96PKL7-F1
#
_cell.length_a   1.000
_cell.length_b   1.000
_cell.length_c   1.000
_cell.angle_alpha   90.00
_cell.angle_beta   90.00
_cell.angle_gamma   90.00
#
_symmetry.space_group_name_H-M   'P 1'
#
loop_
_entity.id
_entity.type
_entity.pdbx_description
1 polymer ?
#
loop_
_entity_poly.entity_id
_entity_poly.type
_entity_poly.pdbx_seq_one_letter_code
_entity_poly.pdbx_strand_id
1 'polypeptide(L)' 'MQKSPFVPEVKERQADQPCFVMLNTDKDIGLGGKQIIFDLPDGTGIEQAQELARLLRGSRATVRVG' A
#
# COMPACT_ATOMS: atom_id res chain seq x y z
N MET A 1 -10.97 -7.80 17.10
CA MET A 1 -10.36 -8.03 15.77
C MET A 1 -8.92 -7.54 15.82
N GLN A 2 -7.96 -8.42 15.55
CA GLN A 2 -6.54 -8.06 15.54
C GLN A 2 -6.28 -7.21 14.29
N LYS A 3 -5.82 -5.96 14.45
CA LYS A 3 -5.50 -5.07 13.33
C LYS A 3 -4.36 -5.69 12.52
N SER A 4 -4.47 -5.67 11.18
CA SER A 4 -3.38 -6.05 10.29
C SER A 4 -2.16 -5.18 10.61
N PRO A 5 -0.94 -5.74 10.71
CA PRO A 5 0.26 -4.94 10.96
C PRO A 5 0.65 -4.08 9.75
N PHE A 6 -0.11 -4.15 8.65
CA PHE A 6 0.13 -3.37 7.45
C PHE A 6 -0.80 -2.16 7.38
N VAL A 7 -0.22 -0.98 7.19
CA VAL A 7 -0.90 0.30 7.04
C VAL A 7 -0.74 0.75 5.58
N PRO A 8 -1.80 0.69 4.76
CA PRO A 8 -1.76 1.22 3.40
C PRO A 8 -1.87 2.74 3.42
N GLU A 9 -1.01 3.38 2.63
CA GLU A 9 -0.97 4.83 2.38
C GLU A 9 -0.98 5.10 0.88
N VAL A 10 -1.82 6.03 0.44
CA VAL A 10 -1.80 6.55 -0.94
C VAL A 10 -0.76 7.67 -1.01
N LYS A 11 0.10 7.62 -2.03
CA LYS A 11 1.10 8.65 -2.29
C LYS A 11 1.07 9.06 -3.75
N GLU A 12 1.25 10.36 -3.96
CA GLU A 12 1.48 10.94 -5.28
C GLU A 12 2.98 10.91 -5.58
N ARG A 13 3.36 10.55 -6.82
CA ARG A 13 4.75 10.64 -7.25
C ARG A 13 5.11 12.08 -7.57
N GLN A 14 4.37 12.67 -8.50
CA GLN A 14 4.49 14.04 -9.01
C GLN A 14 3.11 14.47 -9.57
N ALA A 15 2.93 15.77 -9.83
CA ALA A 15 1.76 16.24 -10.58
C ALA A 15 1.64 15.49 -11.92
N ASP A 16 0.42 15.09 -12.26
CA ASP A 16 0.08 14.33 -13.47
C ASP A 16 0.70 12.92 -13.60
N GLN A 17 1.33 12.38 -12.54
CA GLN A 17 1.78 10.99 -12.49
C GLN A 17 0.81 10.08 -11.73
N PRO A 18 0.78 8.77 -12.05
CA PRO A 18 -0.05 7.81 -11.33
C PRO A 18 0.26 7.80 -9.83
N CYS A 19 -0.79 7.76 -9.02
CA CYS A 19 -0.67 7.49 -7.60
C CYS A 19 -0.12 6.07 -7.37
N PHE A 20 0.45 5.83 -6.19
CA PHE A 20 0.80 4.49 -5.74
C PHE A 20 0.28 4.24 -4.34
N VAL A 21 0.08 2.96 -4.00
CA VAL A 21 -0.26 2.55 -2.64
C VAL A 21 0.94 1.88 -2.02
N MET A 22 1.40 2.41 -0.89
CA MET A 22 2.53 1.88 -0.15
C MET A 22 2.01 1.17 1.10
N LEU A 23 2.43 -0.08 1.32
CA LEU A 23 2.17 -0.79 2.58
C LEU A 23 3.33 -0.55 3.54
N ASN A 24 3.06 0.27 4.55
CA ASN A 24 3.92 0.38 5.72
C ASN A 24 3.60 -0.71 6.73
N THR A 25 4.55 -1.02 7.60
CA THR A 25 4.33 -1.94 8.72
C THR A 25 4.29 -1.15 10.02
N ASP A 26 3.30 -1.41 10.88
CA ASP A 26 3.15 -0.75 12.19
C ASP A 26 4.23 -1.18 13.19
N LYS A 27 4.87 -2.30 12.93
CA LYS A 27 5.98 -2.89 13.67
C LYS A 27 7.03 -3.40 12.70
N ASP A 28 8.25 -3.54 13.19
CA ASP A 28 9.29 -4.24 12.43
C ASP A 28 8.89 -5.71 12.24
N ILE A 29 8.86 -6.16 10.99
CA ILE A 29 8.57 -7.53 10.60
C ILE A 29 9.78 -8.23 9.96
N GLY A 30 10.99 -7.68 10.13
CA GLY A 30 12.23 -8.26 9.62
C GLY A 30 12.46 -8.03 8.12
N LEU A 31 11.79 -7.03 7.53
CA LEU A 31 11.98 -6.66 6.12
C LEU A 31 13.17 -5.71 5.88
N GLY A 32 13.89 -5.29 6.93
CA GLY A 32 15.13 -4.51 6.80
C GLY A 32 14.92 -3.17 6.08
N GLY A 33 13.80 -2.49 6.31
CA GLY A 33 13.46 -1.22 5.68
C GLY A 33 12.91 -1.32 4.24
N LYS A 34 12.69 -2.54 3.72
CA LYS A 34 12.03 -2.73 2.42
C LYS A 34 10.54 -2.39 2.52
N GLN A 35 10.00 -1.78 1.47
CA GLN A 35 8.60 -1.40 1.33
C GLN A 35 7.94 -2.21 0.22
N ILE A 36 6.64 -2.45 0.38
CA ILE A 36 5.81 -3.02 -0.68
C ILE A 36 5.02 -1.87 -1.30
N ILE A 37 5.18 -1.69 -2.60
CA ILE A 37 4.53 -0.64 -3.37
C ILE A 37 3.65 -1.29 -4.43
N PHE A 38 2.41 -0.84 -4.52
CA PHE A 38 1.49 -1.13 -5.61
C PHE A 38 1.49 0.06 -6.56
N ASP A 39 2.14 -0.13 -7.71
CA ASP A 39 2.03 0.81 -8.81
C ASP A 39 0.66 0.70 -9.46
N LEU A 40 -0.04 1.84 -9.53
CA LEU A 40 -1.34 1.90 -10.18
C LEU A 40 -1.15 2.22 -11.67
N PRO A 41 -2.00 1.65 -12.54
CA PRO A 41 -1.93 1.94 -13.96
C PRO A 41 -2.24 3.41 -14.26
N ASP A 42 -1.76 3.88 -15.40
CA ASP A 42 -2.02 5.23 -15.90
C ASP A 42 -3.53 5.53 -15.95
N GLY A 43 -3.90 6.75 -15.57
CA GLY A 43 -5.29 7.17 -15.47
C GLY A 43 -6.01 6.74 -14.18
N THR A 44 -5.33 6.05 -13.26
CA THR A 44 -5.89 5.78 -11.92
C THR A 44 -5.86 7.04 -11.07
N GLY A 45 -7.04 7.57 -10.76
CA GLY A 45 -7.21 8.74 -9.93
C GLY A 45 -7.03 8.47 -8.44
N ILE A 46 -6.99 9.55 -7.66
CA ILE A 46 -6.79 9.48 -6.21
C ILE A 46 -7.89 8.69 -5.48
N GLU A 47 -9.13 8.77 -5.97
CA GLU A 47 -10.27 8.06 -5.37
C GLU A 47 -10.12 6.55 -5.51
N GLN A 48 -9.68 6.07 -6.67
CA GLN A 48 -9.44 4.64 -6.91
C GLN A 48 -8.26 4.14 -6.07
N ALA A 49 -7.21 4.96 -5.92
CA ALA A 49 -6.08 4.64 -5.04
C ALA A 49 -6.51 4.55 -3.56
N GLN A 50 -7.37 5.47 -3.11
CA GLN A 50 -7.92 5.45 -1.75
C GLN A 50 -8.81 4.24 -1.51
N GLU A 51 -9.61 3.84 -2.51
CA GLU A 51 -10.44 2.64 -2.43
C GLU A 51 -9.57 1.38 -2.31
N LEU A 52 -8.49 1.27 -3.09
CA LEU A 52 -7.54 0.17 -2.92
C LEU A 52 -6.91 0.16 -1.52
N ALA A 53 -6.49 1.32 -1.01
CA ALA A 53 -5.96 1.42 0.34
C ALA A 53 -6.99 0.98 1.42
N ARG A 54 -8.27 1.32 1.23
CA ARG A 54 -9.37 0.90 2.12
C ARG A 54 -9.55 -0.61 2.09
N LEU A 55 -9.55 -1.22 0.91
CA LEU A 55 -9.64 -2.68 0.73
C LEU A 55 -8.45 -3.40 1.38
N LEU A 56 -7.22 -2.90 1.17
CA LEU A 56 -6.01 -3.47 1.76
C LEU A 56 -6.02 -3.41 3.29
N ARG A 57 -6.57 -2.35 3.89
CA ARG A 57 -6.67 -2.20 5.35
C ARG A 57 -7.58 -3.26 5.99
N GLY A 58 -8.64 -3.65 5.28
CA GLY A 58 -9.56 -4.72 5.70
C GLY A 58 -9.08 -6.13 5.35
N SER A 59 -8.03 -6.25 4.53
CA SER A 59 -7.57 -7.51 3.98
C SER A 59 -6.39 -8.09 4.77
N ARG A 60 -6.28 -9.42 4.77
CA ARG A 60 -5.10 -10.13 5.27
C ARG A 60 -4.25 -10.56 4.10
N ALA A 61 -3.17 -9.83 3.83
CA ALA A 61 -2.18 -10.22 2.83
C ALA A 61 -1.06 -11.06 3.46
N THR A 62 -0.63 -12.11 2.76
CA THR A 62 0.60 -12.84 3.08
C THR A 62 1.59 -12.60 1.95
N VAL A 63 2.74 -12.02 2.28
CA VAL A 63 3.80 -11.74 1.32
C VAL A 63 4.91 -12.74 1.58
N ARG A 64 5.24 -13.54 0.56
CA ARG A 64 6.38 -14.47 0.60
C ARG A 64 7.51 -13.85 -0.19
N VAL A 65 8.61 -13.57 0.50
CA VAL A 65 9.87 -13.15 -0.11
C VAL A 65 10.73 -14.40 -0.22
N GLY A 66 10.99 -14.84 -1.45
CA GLY A 66 11.91 -15.93 -1.76
C GLY A 66 13.26 -15.37 -2.19
#